data_AF-A0A3A3GHJ8-F1
#
_entry.id   AF-A0A3A3GHJ8-F1
#
_cell.length_a   1.000
_cell.length_b   1.000
_cell.length_c   1.000
_cell.angle_alpha   90.00
_cell.angle_beta   90.00
_cell.angle_gamma   90.00
#
_symmetry.space_group_name_H-M   'P 1'
#
loop_
_entity.id
_entity.type
_entity.pdbx_description
1 polymer ?
#
loop_
_entity_poly.entity_id
_entity_poly.type
_entity_poly.pdbx_seq_one_letter_code
_entity_poly.pdbx_strand_id
1 'polypeptide(L)' 'MAKVLQLPQTGPQAATKVNAAAEAAMRNIEKRMGVSFFDYMALNGKRSEEVQSKINRSLRKETMQLDSKIIEC' A
#
# COMPACT_ATOMS: atom_id res chain seq x y z
N MET A 1 14.86 -3.78 45.44
CA MET A 1 13.44 -3.93 45.01
C MET A 1 13.35 -3.53 43.55
N ALA A 2 13.27 -4.49 42.63
CA ALA A 2 13.29 -4.21 41.19
C ALA A 2 11.92 -3.70 40.74
N LYS A 3 11.88 -2.50 40.15
CA LYS A 3 10.67 -1.88 39.60
C LYS A 3 10.37 -2.57 38.26
N VAL A 4 9.42 -3.50 38.28
CA VAL A 4 8.91 -4.17 37.08
C VAL A 4 8.25 -3.10 36.20
N LEU A 5 8.85 -2.84 35.03
CA LEU A 5 8.32 -1.92 34.05
C LEU A 5 7.14 -2.61 33.36
N GLN A 6 5.92 -2.23 33.73
CA GLN A 6 4.70 -2.80 33.19
C GLN A 6 4.53 -2.30 31.75
N LEU A 7 4.83 -3.15 30.77
CA LEU A 7 4.61 -2.87 29.35
C LEU A 7 3.11 -2.63 29.11
N PRO A 8 2.73 -1.59 28.34
CA PRO A 8 1.33 -1.34 28.02
C PRO A 8 0.80 -2.54 27.23
N GLN A 9 -0.19 -3.23 27.80
CA GLN A 9 -0.91 -4.28 27.09
C GLN A 9 -1.67 -3.63 25.93
N THR A 10 -1.19 -3.85 24.70
CA THR A 10 -1.92 -3.51 23.49
C THR A 10 -3.18 -4.37 23.42
N GLY A 11 -4.27 -3.86 24.00
CA GLY A 11 -5.57 -4.51 23.94
C GLY A 11 -6.06 -4.69 22.50
N PRO A 12 -7.12 -5.50 22.29
CA PRO A 12 -7.67 -5.82 20.96
C PRO A 12 -8.08 -4.59 20.11
N GLN A 13 -8.20 -3.42 20.75
CA GLN A 13 -8.47 -2.13 20.10
C GLN A 13 -7.36 -1.68 19.13
N ALA A 14 -6.11 -2.10 19.34
CA ALA A 14 -5.02 -1.83 18.40
C ALA A 14 -5.21 -2.61 17.09
N ALA A 15 -5.69 -3.85 17.15
CA ALA A 15 -5.94 -4.67 15.97
C ALA A 15 -7.05 -4.10 15.07
N THR A 16 -8.11 -3.54 15.66
CA THR A 16 -9.25 -2.96 14.90
C THR A 16 -8.85 -1.71 14.12
N LYS A 17 -8.01 -0.82 14.68
CA LYS A 17 -7.54 0.38 13.97
C LYS A 17 -6.51 0.05 12.89
N VAL A 18 -5.65 -0.94 13.14
CA VAL A 18 -4.70 -1.46 12.14
C VAL A 18 -5.48 -2.05 10.96
N ASN A 19 -6.61 -2.74 11.21
CA ASN A 19 -7.46 -3.27 10.15
C ASN A 19 -8.04 -2.17 9.26
N ALA A 20 -8.61 -1.12 9.85
CA ALA A 20 -9.19 0.00 9.08
C ALA A 20 -8.14 0.77 8.26
N ALA A 21 -6.95 0.99 8.82
CA ALA A 21 -5.84 1.64 8.11
C ALA A 21 -5.31 0.76 6.96
N ALA A 22 -5.21 -0.56 7.18
CA ALA A 22 -4.81 -1.52 6.17
C ALA A 22 -5.84 -1.58 5.03
N GLU A 23 -7.13 -1.65 5.33
CA GLU A 23 -8.21 -1.62 4.32
C GLU A 23 -8.19 -0.32 3.50
N ALA A 24 -7.96 0.82 4.14
CA ALA A 24 -7.85 2.10 3.45
C ALA A 24 -6.63 2.14 2.51
N ALA A 25 -5.49 1.59 2.95
CA ALA A 25 -4.29 1.47 2.12
C ALA A 25 -4.52 0.56 0.91
N MET A 26 -5.16 -0.61 1.11
CA MET A 26 -5.51 -1.52 0.02
C MET A 26 -6.38 -0.83 -1.02
N ARG A 27 -7.49 -0.19 -0.58
CA ARG A 27 -8.39 0.53 -1.49
C ARG A 27 -7.70 1.66 -2.25
N ASN A 28 -6.74 2.35 -1.63
CA ASN A 28 -5.98 3.40 -2.30
C ASN A 28 -5.05 2.85 -3.38
N ILE A 29 -4.38 1.72 -3.11
CA ILE A 29 -3.55 1.04 -4.11
C ILE A 29 -4.42 0.58 -5.29
N GLU A 30 -5.59 0.02 -5.01
CA GLU A 30 -6.52 -0.41 -6.06
C GLU A 30 -6.98 0.75 -6.94
N LYS A 31 -7.33 1.89 -6.34
CA LYS A 31 -7.69 3.10 -7.07
C LYS A 31 -6.54 3.67 -7.91
N ARG A 32 -5.31 3.67 -7.37
CA ARG A 32 -4.13 4.21 -8.07
C ARG A 32 -3.70 3.33 -9.23
N MET A 33 -3.66 2.01 -9.00
CA MET A 33 -3.07 1.06 -9.94
C MET A 33 -4.11 0.50 -10.92
N GLY A 34 -5.41 0.61 -10.62
CA GLY A 34 -6.50 0.11 -11.47
C GLY A 34 -6.57 -1.43 -11.52
N VAL A 35 -6.04 -2.09 -10.49
CA VAL A 35 -6.00 -3.55 -10.34
C VAL A 35 -6.35 -3.89 -8.89
N SER A 36 -6.82 -5.12 -8.62
CA SER A 36 -7.10 -5.53 -7.25
C SER A 36 -5.82 -5.55 -6.40
N PHE A 37 -5.93 -5.37 -5.09
CA PHE A 37 -4.77 -5.41 -4.20
C PHE A 37 -4.06 -6.78 -4.25
N PHE A 38 -4.83 -7.86 -4.40
CA PHE A 38 -4.31 -9.22 -4.50
C PHE A 38 -3.54 -9.45 -5.80
N ASP A 39 -4.04 -8.91 -6.92
CA ASP A 39 -3.34 -8.91 -8.22
C ASP A 39 -2.06 -8.07 -8.17
N TYR A 40 -2.13 -6.92 -7.50
CA TYR A 40 -0.96 -6.08 -7.25
C TYR A 40 0.10 -6.83 -6.44
N MET A 41 -0.29 -7.54 -5.38
CA MET A 41 0.62 -8.31 -4.53
C MET A 41 1.17 -9.58 -5.19
N ALA A 42 0.64 -9.99 -6.36
CA ALA A 42 1.03 -11.20 -7.07
C ALA A 42 0.95 -12.46 -6.18
N LEU A 43 -0.08 -12.57 -5.34
CA LEU A 43 -0.20 -13.64 -4.34
C LEU A 43 -0.27 -15.05 -4.96
N ASN A 44 -0.60 -15.16 -6.24
CA ASN A 44 -0.56 -16.41 -7.02
C ASN A 44 0.80 -16.67 -7.70
N GLY A 45 1.87 -15.99 -7.28
CA GLY A 45 3.24 -16.19 -7.76
C GLY A 45 3.56 -15.57 -9.12
N LYS A 46 2.56 -15.24 -9.94
CA LYS A 46 2.73 -14.48 -11.19
C LYS A 46 1.58 -13.49 -11.39
N ARG A 47 1.91 -12.28 -11.85
CA ARG A 47 0.91 -11.33 -12.37
C ARG A 47 0.60 -11.68 -13.81
N SER A 48 -0.65 -11.54 -14.21
CA SER A 48 -1.01 -11.54 -15.64
C SER A 48 -0.33 -10.37 -16.35
N GLU A 49 0.03 -10.55 -17.62
CA GLU A 49 0.60 -9.48 -18.45
C GLU A 49 -0.31 -8.25 -18.50
N GLU A 50 -1.64 -8.44 -18.47
CA GLU A 50 -2.60 -7.34 -18.43
C GLU A 50 -2.48 -6.52 -17.13
N VAL A 51 -2.37 -7.21 -15.99
CA VAL A 51 -2.20 -6.59 -14.67
C VAL A 51 -0.86 -5.83 -14.62
N GLN A 52 0.21 -6.46 -15.10
CA GLN A 52 1.53 -5.84 -15.14
C GLN A 52 1.55 -4.60 -16.06
N SER A 53 0.84 -4.65 -17.19
CA SER A 53 0.68 -3.52 -18.11
C SER A 53 -0.08 -2.34 -17.47
N LYS A 54 -1.17 -2.61 -16.75
CA LYS A 54 -1.93 -1.59 -15.99
C LYS A 54 -1.06 -0.92 -14.93
N ILE A 55 -0.31 -1.70 -14.14
CA ILE A 55 0.61 -1.17 -13.13
C ILE A 55 1.70 -0.31 -13.79
N ASN A 56 2.36 -0.81 -14.85
CA ASN A 56 3.39 -0.07 -15.57
C ASN A 56 2.86 1.26 -16.13
N ARG A 57 1.63 1.28 -16.66
CA ARG A 57 1.00 2.50 -17.17
C ARG A 57 0.74 3.50 -16.05
N SER A 58 0.24 3.04 -14.90
CA SER A 58 -0.02 3.91 -13.74
C SER A 58 1.27 4.49 -13.17
N LEU A 59 2.33 3.67 -13.04
CA LEU A 59 3.65 4.13 -12.59
C LEU A 59 4.26 5.15 -13.56
N ARG A 60 4.19 4.91 -14.87
CA ARG A 60 4.70 5.87 -15.87
C ARG A 60 4.01 7.24 -15.78
N LYS A 61 2.69 7.27 -15.53
CA LYS A 61 1.96 8.53 -15.32
C LYS A 61 2.46 9.28 -14.09
N GLU A 62 2.74 8.57 -12.99
CA GLU A 62 3.31 9.19 -11.78
C GLU A 62 4.75 9.66 -12.04
N THR A 63 5.57 8.88 -12.73
CA THR A 63 6.94 9.27 -13.10
C THR A 63 6.97 10.52 -13.97
N MET A 64 6.10 10.62 -14.99
CA MET A 64 6.03 11.83 -15.84
C MET A 64 5.54 13.07 -15.09
N GLN A 65 4.66 12.90 -14.10
CA GLN A 65 4.24 14.02 -13.24
C GLN A 65 5.36 14.50 -12.31
N LEU A 66 6.21 13.58 -11.83
CA LEU A 66 7.38 13.94 -11.03
C LEU A 66 8.45 14.61 -11.89
N ASP A 67 8.70 14.07 -13.09
CA ASP A 67 9.64 14.63 -14.05
C ASP A 67 9.25 16.06 -14.45
N SER A 68 7.96 16.30 -14.76
CA SER A 68 7.42 17.64 -15.03
C SER A 68 7.63 18.62 -13.86
N LYS A 69 7.62 18.14 -12.60
CA LYS A 69 7.85 18.99 -11.42
C LYS A 69 9.34 19.26 -11.16
N ILE A 70 10.22 18.38 -11.62
CA ILE A 70 11.68 18.57 -11.51
C ILE A 70 12.16 19.56 -12.55
N ILE A 71 11.54 19.60 -13.73
CA ILE A 71 11.88 20.54 -14.81
C ILE A 71 11.38 21.97 -14.52
N GLU A 72 10.41 22.16 -13.61
CA GLU A 72 9.93 23.47 -13.16
C GLU A 72 10.68 24.05 -11.93
N CYS A 73 11.80 23.44 -11.50
CA CYS A 73 12.74 24.00 -10.52
C CYS A 73 13.95 24.64 -11.21
#